data_AF-A0A356QQL6-F1
#
_entry.id   AF-A0A356QQL6-F1
#
_cell.length_a   1.000
_cell.length_b   1.000
_cell.length_c   1.000
_cell.angle_alpha   90.00
_cell.angle_beta   90.00
_cell.angle_gamma   90.00
#
_symmetry.space_group_name_H-M   'P 1'
#
loop_
_entity.id
_entity.type
_entity.pdbx_description
1 polymer ?
#
loop_
_entity_poly.entity_id
_entity_poly.type
_entity_poly.pdbx_seq_one_letter_code
_entity_poly.pdbx_strand_id
1 'polypeptide(L)'
;GQDLQQRVFAAKDATTASRACILAGLLYLVFGSLPLVLGFASLVTHPGGTLDPVAYLANTYLSPTMLVVFVIAVVSMIVSTATSAVLAPATILGHNLLARIPYFKNERALFRDRLSVVLVSIGGFCIAMLGQSLMGLLDIALSIQLCALFVPVVFGIYGRPRNQACCVLAMLFGFLTWSITHGIEVWNPTHISLLSTMQVIPSDFYGLAASIVGYRLGLKAGPTTSTEDLASTRDSP
;
A
#
# COMPACT_ATOMS: atom_id res chain seq x y z
N GLY A 1 2.91 -7.95 1.51
CA GLY A 1 2.01 -8.93 0.86
C GLY A 1 2.13 -10.27 1.54
N GLN A 2 1.09 -11.11 1.45
CA GLN A 2 1.08 -12.46 2.05
C GLN A 2 2.26 -13.31 1.59
N ASP A 3 2.69 -13.17 0.32
CA ASP A 3 3.88 -13.84 -0.22
C ASP A 3 5.18 -13.46 0.52
N LEU A 4 5.39 -12.18 0.85
CA LEU A 4 6.58 -11.76 1.62
C LEU A 4 6.57 -12.35 3.03
N GLN A 5 5.42 -12.31 3.71
CA GLN A 5 5.28 -12.87 5.06
C GLN A 5 5.56 -14.37 5.06
N GLN A 6 5.00 -15.10 4.08
CA GLN A 6 5.25 -16.53 3.89
C GLN A 6 6.73 -16.83 3.65
N ARG A 7 7.43 -16.04 2.83
CA ARG A 7 8.88 -16.20 2.59
C ARG A 7 9.71 -15.96 3.84
N VAL A 8 9.35 -14.97 4.66
CA VAL A 8 10.03 -14.70 5.93
C VAL A 8 9.80 -15.84 6.93
N PHE A 9 8.58 -16.38 7.02
CA PHE A 9 8.27 -17.49 7.92
C PHE A 9 8.83 -18.84 7.46
N ALA A 10 9.06 -19.02 6.15
CA ALA A 10 9.71 -20.21 5.60
C ALA A 10 11.25 -20.17 5.67
N ALA A 11 11.84 -19.07 6.16
CA ALA A 11 13.28 -18.96 6.31
C ALA A 11 13.79 -19.95 7.36
N LYS A 12 14.95 -20.57 7.08
CA LYS A 12 15.56 -21.60 7.94
C LYS A 12 15.70 -21.15 9.41
N ASP A 13 16.17 -19.93 9.63
CA ASP A 13 16.42 -19.34 10.94
C ASP A 13 16.24 -17.82 10.89
N ALA A 14 16.02 -17.19 12.05
CA ALA A 14 15.84 -15.74 12.17
C ALA A 14 17.03 -14.93 11.62
N THR A 15 18.26 -15.43 11.79
CA THR A 15 19.46 -14.78 11.25
C THR A 15 19.46 -14.74 9.71
N THR A 16 18.98 -15.81 9.06
CA THR A 16 18.86 -15.88 7.60
C THR A 16 17.80 -14.91 7.10
N ALA A 17 16.64 -14.86 7.78
CA ALA A 17 15.58 -13.90 7.46
C ALA A 17 16.06 -12.45 7.57
N SER A 18 16.77 -12.10 8.65
CA SER A 18 17.30 -10.75 8.87
C SER A 18 18.31 -10.35 7.78
N ARG A 19 19.28 -11.23 7.48
CA ARG A 19 20.28 -10.99 6.42
C ARG A 19 19.62 -10.84 5.05
N ALA A 20 18.61 -11.66 4.74
CA ALA A 20 17.85 -11.57 3.51
C ALA A 20 17.11 -10.22 3.40
N CYS A 21 16.49 -9.74 4.50
CA CYS A 21 15.86 -8.42 4.53
C CYS A 21 16.85 -7.26 4.32
N ILE A 22 18.02 -7.32 4.95
CA ILE A 22 19.07 -6.29 4.77
C ILE A 22 19.57 -6.29 3.33
N LEU A 23 19.86 -7.48 2.76
CA LEU A 23 20.28 -7.61 1.38
C LEU A 23 19.20 -7.11 0.41
N ALA A 24 17.93 -7.45 0.64
CA ALA A 24 16.82 -6.96 -0.17
C ALA A 24 16.71 -5.43 -0.11
N GLY A 25 16.90 -4.81 1.06
CA GLY A 25 16.94 -3.35 1.20
C GLY A 25 18.10 -2.71 0.44
N LEU A 26 19.29 -3.31 0.50
CA LEU A 26 20.45 -2.81 -0.25
C LEU A 26 20.22 -2.93 -1.77
N LEU A 27 19.73 -4.07 -2.24
CA LEU A 27 19.38 -4.27 -3.64
C LEU A 27 18.28 -3.31 -4.09
N TYR A 28 17.28 -3.03 -3.24
CA TYR A 28 16.25 -2.04 -3.51
C TYR A 28 16.84 -0.64 -3.73
N LEU A 29 17.81 -0.22 -2.93
CA LEU A 29 18.48 1.07 -3.13
C LEU A 29 19.31 1.09 -4.41
N VAL A 30 20.07 0.03 -4.69
CA VAL A 30 20.90 -0.07 -5.91
C VAL A 30 20.03 -0.05 -7.16
N PHE A 31 19.07 -0.95 -7.28
CA PHE A 31 18.20 -1.03 -8.46
C PHE A 31 17.18 0.11 -8.53
N GLY A 32 16.67 0.56 -7.39
CA GLY A 32 15.75 1.71 -7.30
C GLY A 32 16.41 3.04 -7.67
N SER A 33 17.73 3.15 -7.55
CA SER A 33 18.47 4.32 -8.03
C SER A 33 18.61 4.37 -9.56
N LEU A 34 18.46 3.25 -10.28
CA LEU A 34 18.65 3.22 -11.73
C LEU A 34 17.65 4.10 -12.48
N PRO A 35 16.32 4.00 -12.27
CA PRO A 35 15.36 4.90 -12.93
C PRO A 35 15.58 6.37 -12.56
N LEU A 36 16.03 6.65 -11.33
CA LEU A 36 16.33 8.00 -10.87
C LEU A 36 17.49 8.61 -11.67
N VAL A 37 18.60 7.87 -11.83
CA VAL A 37 19.76 8.30 -12.63
C VAL A 37 19.38 8.45 -14.10
N LEU A 38 18.60 7.54 -14.66
CA LEU A 38 18.09 7.66 -16.03
C LEU A 38 17.19 8.89 -16.20
N GLY A 39 16.36 9.20 -15.20
CA GLY A 39 15.55 10.41 -15.15
C GLY A 39 16.40 11.69 -15.16
N PHE A 40 17.47 11.73 -14.37
CA PHE A 40 18.40 12.87 -14.41
C PHE A 40 19.15 12.97 -15.73
N ALA A 41 19.57 11.85 -16.30
CA ALA A 41 20.22 11.83 -17.61
C ALA A 41 19.30 12.39 -18.70
N SER A 42 18.00 12.05 -18.67
CA SER A 42 17.04 12.58 -19.64
C SER A 42 16.87 14.08 -19.58
N LEU A 43 16.91 14.68 -18.38
CA LEU A 43 16.79 16.13 -18.19
C LEU A 43 17.97 16.89 -18.81
N VAL A 44 19.17 16.29 -18.78
CA VAL A 44 20.37 16.87 -19.41
C VAL A 44 20.32 16.73 -20.93
N THR A 45 19.89 15.58 -21.45
CA THR A 45 19.86 15.33 -22.90
C THR A 45 18.68 15.97 -23.60
N HIS A 46 17.54 16.14 -22.92
CA HIS A 46 16.31 16.68 -23.48
C HIS A 46 15.60 17.59 -22.46
N PRO A 47 16.13 18.82 -22.24
CA PRO A 47 15.53 19.76 -21.29
C PRO A 47 14.15 20.21 -21.77
N GLY A 48 13.12 19.97 -20.95
CA GLY A 48 11.73 20.35 -21.23
C GLY A 48 10.90 19.31 -21.98
N GLY A 49 11.40 18.08 -22.12
CA GLY A 49 10.62 16.96 -22.66
C GLY A 49 9.37 16.65 -21.84
N THR A 50 8.24 16.47 -22.52
CA THR A 50 6.97 16.03 -21.92
C THR A 50 6.82 14.50 -21.88
N LEU A 51 7.74 13.78 -22.52
CA LEU A 51 7.76 12.32 -22.60
C LEU A 51 8.36 11.70 -21.33
N ASP A 52 7.96 10.46 -21.04
CA ASP A 52 8.55 9.66 -19.96
C ASP A 52 10.08 9.54 -20.16
N PRO A 53 10.90 10.05 -19.21
CA PRO A 53 12.36 10.04 -19.26
C PRO A 53 13.00 8.74 -19.74
N VAL A 54 12.52 7.61 -19.21
CA VAL A 54 13.15 6.30 -19.45
C VAL A 54 12.80 5.79 -20.84
N ALA A 55 11.55 5.98 -21.27
CA ALA A 55 11.10 5.59 -22.60
C ALA A 55 11.79 6.42 -23.70
N TYR A 56 11.98 7.71 -23.47
CA TYR A 56 12.70 8.60 -24.38
C TYR A 56 14.16 8.17 -24.58
N LEU A 57 14.87 7.90 -23.47
CA LEU A 57 16.25 7.40 -23.53
C LEU A 57 16.32 6.05 -24.24
N ALA A 58 15.39 5.14 -23.94
CA ALA A 58 15.33 3.84 -24.59
C ALA A 58 15.17 3.97 -26.12
N ASN A 59 14.27 4.85 -26.58
CA ASN A 59 14.06 5.07 -28.01
C ASN A 59 15.26 5.72 -28.72
N THR A 60 15.96 6.62 -28.02
CA THR A 60 17.06 7.40 -28.60
C THR A 60 18.36 6.59 -28.69
N TYR A 61 18.66 5.75 -27.70
CA TYR A 61 19.98 5.14 -27.55
C TYR A 61 20.02 3.62 -27.80
N LEU A 62 18.90 2.90 -27.81
CA LEU A 62 18.90 1.46 -28.06
C LEU A 62 18.72 1.17 -29.54
N SER A 63 19.39 0.10 -30.02
CA SER A 63 19.09 -0.47 -31.33
C SER A 63 17.67 -1.02 -31.38
N PRO A 64 17.04 -1.14 -32.56
CA PRO A 64 15.67 -1.64 -32.68
C PRO A 64 15.45 -3.00 -31.98
N THR A 65 16.44 -3.91 -32.06
CA THR A 65 16.37 -5.21 -31.40
C THR A 65 16.41 -5.09 -29.88
N MET A 66 17.28 -4.24 -29.33
CA MET A 66 17.36 -4.03 -27.88
C MET A 66 16.14 -3.29 -27.33
N LEU A 67 15.54 -2.39 -28.12
CA LEU A 67 14.31 -1.69 -27.75
C LEU A 67 13.16 -2.68 -27.55
N VAL A 68 13.00 -3.66 -28.46
CA VAL A 68 11.98 -4.71 -28.32
C VAL A 68 12.20 -5.50 -27.03
N VAL A 69 13.44 -5.92 -26.76
CA VAL A 69 13.76 -6.64 -25.51
C VAL A 69 13.46 -5.78 -24.28
N PHE A 70 13.81 -4.50 -24.32
CA PHE A 70 13.55 -3.55 -23.24
C PHE A 70 12.05 -3.39 -22.95
N VAL A 71 11.24 -3.18 -24.00
CA VAL A 71 9.78 -3.06 -23.86
C VAL A 71 9.18 -4.34 -23.29
N ILE A 72 9.58 -5.52 -23.79
CA ILE A 72 9.12 -6.81 -23.27
C ILE A 72 9.49 -6.96 -21.79
N ALA A 73 10.72 -6.58 -21.40
CA ALA A 73 11.18 -6.66 -20.02
C ALA A 73 10.37 -5.72 -19.10
N VAL A 74 10.14 -4.47 -19.50
CA VAL A 74 9.34 -3.50 -18.74
C VAL A 74 7.90 -3.96 -18.60
N VAL A 75 7.26 -4.40 -19.69
CA VAL A 75 5.89 -4.92 -19.65
C VAL A 75 5.79 -6.16 -18.75
N SER A 76 6.75 -7.08 -18.83
CA SER A 76 6.79 -8.26 -17.97
C SER A 76 6.90 -7.89 -16.49
N MET A 77 7.76 -6.93 -16.14
CA MET A 77 7.91 -6.40 -14.79
C MET A 77 6.62 -5.74 -14.27
N ILE A 78 5.95 -4.95 -15.11
CA ILE A 78 4.66 -4.32 -14.77
C ILE A 78 3.59 -5.38 -14.54
N VAL A 79 3.43 -6.36 -15.44
CA VAL A 79 2.43 -7.42 -15.32
C VAL A 79 2.68 -8.28 -14.07
N SER A 80 3.93 -8.58 -13.76
CA SER A 80 4.30 -9.32 -12.54
C SER A 80 3.88 -8.57 -11.26
N THR A 81 4.15 -7.27 -11.20
CA THR A 81 3.77 -6.41 -10.08
C THR A 81 2.26 -6.25 -9.97
N ALA A 82 1.59 -5.97 -11.09
CA ALA A 82 0.13 -5.84 -11.16
C ALA A 82 -0.57 -7.12 -10.70
N THR A 83 -0.07 -8.29 -11.10
CA THR A 83 -0.62 -9.59 -10.65
C THR A 83 -0.57 -9.72 -9.13
N SER A 84 0.56 -9.37 -8.51
CA SER A 84 0.71 -9.42 -7.06
C SER A 84 -0.16 -8.40 -6.33
N ALA A 85 -0.31 -7.19 -6.91
CA ALA A 85 -1.18 -6.14 -6.38
C ALA A 85 -2.67 -6.50 -6.46
N VAL A 86 -3.10 -7.25 -7.47
CA VAL A 86 -4.49 -7.75 -7.59
C VAL A 86 -4.72 -8.95 -6.66
N LEU A 87 -3.77 -9.87 -6.55
CA LEU A 87 -3.94 -11.08 -5.74
C LEU A 87 -4.15 -10.77 -4.26
N ALA A 88 -3.37 -9.86 -3.68
CA ALA A 88 -3.45 -9.56 -2.25
C ALA A 88 -4.87 -9.14 -1.76
N PRO A 89 -5.53 -8.12 -2.33
CA PRO A 89 -6.90 -7.75 -1.98
C PRO A 89 -7.90 -8.81 -2.45
N ALA A 90 -7.65 -9.52 -3.56
CA ALA A 90 -8.54 -10.60 -4.01
C ALA A 90 -8.60 -11.75 -3.01
N THR A 91 -7.48 -12.16 -2.41
CA THR A 91 -7.45 -13.18 -1.36
C THR A 91 -8.17 -12.70 -0.11
N ILE A 92 -8.00 -11.44 0.29
CA ILE A 92 -8.75 -10.85 1.42
C ILE A 92 -10.25 -10.84 1.13
N LEU A 93 -10.66 -10.43 -0.07
CA LEU A 93 -12.05 -10.40 -0.49
C LEU A 93 -12.65 -11.81 -0.50
N GLY A 94 -11.95 -12.79 -1.09
CA GLY A 94 -12.36 -14.18 -1.17
C GLY A 94 -12.51 -14.83 0.20
N HIS A 95 -11.48 -14.75 1.05
CA HIS A 95 -11.44 -15.44 2.34
C HIS A 95 -12.11 -14.70 3.50
N ASN A 96 -12.07 -13.36 3.55
CA ASN A 96 -12.57 -12.62 4.70
C ASN A 96 -13.99 -12.09 4.48
N LEU A 97 -14.37 -11.74 3.23
CA LEU A 97 -15.68 -11.18 2.94
C LEU A 97 -16.62 -12.24 2.34
N LEU A 98 -16.29 -12.80 1.18
CA LEU A 98 -17.16 -13.76 0.48
C LEU A 98 -17.38 -15.04 1.29
N ALA A 99 -16.41 -15.49 2.08
CA ALA A 99 -16.55 -16.64 2.97
C ALA A 99 -17.67 -16.49 4.02
N ARG A 100 -17.91 -15.25 4.46
CA ARG A 100 -18.89 -14.92 5.50
C ARG A 100 -20.29 -14.74 4.93
N ILE A 101 -20.43 -14.61 3.60
CA ILE A 101 -21.72 -14.48 2.95
C ILE A 101 -22.33 -15.89 2.79
N PRO A 102 -23.53 -16.15 3.34
CA PRO A 102 -24.11 -17.50 3.37
C PRO A 102 -24.30 -18.12 1.98
N TYR A 103 -24.56 -17.31 0.94
CA TYR A 103 -24.67 -17.75 -0.45
C TYR A 103 -23.37 -18.38 -0.98
N PHE A 104 -22.22 -17.79 -0.66
CA PHE A 104 -20.91 -18.26 -1.12
C PHE A 104 -20.25 -19.25 -0.15
N LYS A 105 -20.86 -19.52 1.01
CA LYS A 105 -20.28 -20.41 2.03
C LYS A 105 -20.12 -21.85 1.54
N ASN A 106 -21.06 -22.34 0.73
CA ASN A 106 -21.06 -23.70 0.19
C ASN A 106 -20.39 -23.80 -1.19
N GLU A 107 -19.97 -22.66 -1.76
CA GLU A 107 -19.29 -22.63 -3.05
C GLU A 107 -17.83 -23.09 -2.92
N ARG A 108 -17.29 -23.65 -4.01
CA ARG A 108 -15.89 -24.08 -4.05
C ARG A 108 -14.98 -22.88 -3.78
N ALA A 109 -14.01 -23.03 -2.87
CA ALA A 109 -13.03 -21.99 -2.53
C ALA A 109 -12.37 -21.40 -3.80
N LEU A 110 -12.02 -22.25 -4.76
CA LEU A 110 -11.44 -21.83 -6.04
C LEU A 110 -12.34 -20.90 -6.87
N PHE A 111 -13.66 -21.08 -6.81
CA PHE A 111 -14.60 -20.20 -7.53
C PHE A 111 -14.64 -18.81 -6.90
N ARG A 112 -14.65 -18.75 -5.56
CA ARG A 112 -14.62 -17.48 -4.80
C ARG A 112 -13.34 -16.70 -5.05
N ASP A 113 -12.20 -17.38 -5.11
CA ASP A 113 -10.92 -16.73 -5.39
C ASP A 113 -10.87 -16.17 -6.81
N ARG A 114 -11.29 -16.96 -7.82
CA ARG A 114 -11.38 -16.50 -9.21
C ARG A 114 -12.33 -15.31 -9.36
N LEU A 115 -13.51 -15.37 -8.73
CA LEU A 115 -14.46 -14.27 -8.73
C LEU A 115 -13.86 -13.01 -8.09
N SER A 116 -13.16 -13.16 -6.96
CA SER A 116 -12.52 -12.05 -6.26
C SER A 116 -11.43 -11.38 -7.11
N VAL A 117 -10.61 -12.17 -7.82
CA VAL A 117 -9.61 -11.64 -8.76
C VAL A 117 -10.27 -10.84 -9.88
N VAL A 118 -11.37 -11.35 -10.45
CA VAL A 118 -12.11 -10.64 -11.51
C VAL A 118 -12.70 -9.33 -10.98
N LEU A 119 -13.34 -9.35 -9.81
CA LEU A 119 -13.93 -8.14 -9.21
C LEU A 119 -12.88 -7.06 -8.91
N VAL A 120 -11.75 -7.45 -8.30
CA VAL A 120 -10.63 -6.53 -8.03
C VAL A 120 -10.05 -5.98 -9.33
N SER A 121 -9.86 -6.83 -10.35
CA SER A 121 -9.32 -6.40 -11.65
C SER A 121 -10.25 -5.41 -12.36
N ILE A 122 -11.56 -5.65 -12.36
CA ILE A 122 -12.54 -4.73 -12.93
C ILE A 122 -12.53 -3.41 -12.16
N GLY A 123 -12.51 -3.45 -10.82
CA GLY A 123 -12.42 -2.24 -9.99
C GLY A 123 -11.17 -1.41 -10.28
N GLY A 124 -10.01 -2.07 -10.36
CA GLY A 124 -8.75 -1.42 -10.74
C GLY A 124 -8.77 -0.83 -12.14
N PHE A 125 -9.36 -1.55 -13.11
CA PHE A 125 -9.54 -1.06 -14.48
C PHE A 125 -10.45 0.18 -14.53
N CYS A 126 -11.58 0.18 -13.81
CA CYS A 126 -12.45 1.33 -13.72
C CYS A 126 -11.72 2.56 -13.16
N ILE A 127 -10.95 2.40 -12.08
CA ILE A 127 -10.15 3.49 -11.49
C ILE A 127 -9.11 4.00 -12.49
N ALA A 128 -8.43 3.09 -13.22
CA ALA A 128 -7.47 3.48 -14.24
C ALA A 128 -8.11 4.29 -15.38
N MET A 129 -9.36 3.99 -15.75
CA MET A 129 -10.09 4.76 -16.77
C MET A 129 -10.55 6.15 -16.31
N LEU A 130 -10.55 6.44 -15.01
CA LEU A 130 -10.88 7.78 -14.49
C LEU A 130 -9.80 8.83 -14.79
N GLY A 131 -8.66 8.43 -15.36
CA GLY A 131 -7.65 9.36 -15.88
C GLY A 131 -6.84 10.10 -14.81
N GLN A 132 -6.86 9.63 -13.56
CA GLN A 132 -6.00 10.19 -12.52
C GLN A 132 -4.52 9.88 -12.80
N SER A 133 -3.64 10.80 -12.42
CA SER A 133 -2.20 10.59 -12.53
C SER A 133 -1.77 9.41 -11.63
N LEU A 134 -0.81 8.61 -12.10
CA LEU A 134 -0.27 7.49 -11.34
C LEU A 134 0.29 7.96 -9.97
N MET A 135 0.97 9.10 -9.96
CA MET A 135 1.50 9.69 -8.74
C MET A 135 0.40 10.11 -7.76
N GLY A 136 -0.70 10.71 -8.24
CA GLY A 136 -1.82 11.09 -7.38
C GLY A 136 -2.53 9.88 -6.79
N LEU A 137 -2.71 8.81 -7.56
CA LEU A 137 -3.33 7.57 -7.06
C LEU A 137 -2.44 6.86 -6.04
N LEU A 138 -1.11 6.88 -6.27
CA LEU A 138 -0.13 6.35 -5.32
C LEU A 138 -0.11 7.15 -4.02
N ASP A 139 -0.16 8.48 -4.12
CA ASP A 139 -0.19 9.39 -2.97
C ASP A 139 -1.40 9.09 -2.08
N ILE A 140 -2.61 9.07 -2.65
CA ILE A 140 -3.85 8.70 -1.95
C ILE A 140 -3.73 7.33 -1.26
N ALA A 141 -3.20 6.32 -1.95
CA ALA A 141 -3.06 4.98 -1.39
C ALA A 141 -2.10 4.94 -0.19
N LEU A 142 -0.97 5.63 -0.28
CA LEU A 142 0.02 5.72 0.79
C LEU A 142 -0.52 6.54 1.98
N SER A 143 -1.23 7.62 1.72
CA SER A 143 -1.89 8.42 2.74
C SER A 143 -2.91 7.63 3.53
N ILE A 144 -3.80 6.87 2.87
CA ILE A 144 -4.76 5.99 3.56
C ILE A 144 -4.04 4.93 4.39
N GLN A 145 -2.98 4.31 3.85
CA GLN A 145 -2.18 3.31 4.56
C GLN A 145 -1.53 3.90 5.82
N LEU A 146 -1.03 5.14 5.74
CA LEU A 146 -0.43 5.85 6.86
C LEU A 146 -1.49 6.25 7.90
N CYS A 147 -2.59 6.87 7.48
CA CYS A 147 -3.61 7.42 8.37
C CYS A 147 -4.45 6.34 9.05
N ALA A 148 -4.85 5.29 8.32
CA ALA A 148 -5.77 4.28 8.83
C ALA A 148 -5.05 3.09 9.47
N LEU A 149 -3.93 2.63 8.92
CA LEU A 149 -3.37 1.32 9.26
C LEU A 149 -2.06 1.39 10.06
N PHE A 150 -1.26 2.45 9.93
CA PHE A 150 0.03 2.55 10.62
C PHE A 150 -0.11 2.43 12.15
N VAL A 151 -0.97 3.25 12.75
CA VAL A 151 -1.17 3.29 14.21
C VAL A 151 -1.69 1.95 14.76
N PRO A 152 -2.78 1.35 14.23
CA PRO A 152 -3.23 0.03 14.70
C PRO A 152 -2.16 -1.06 14.57
N VAL A 153 -1.36 -1.07 13.50
CA VAL A 153 -0.33 -2.09 13.27
C VAL A 153 0.83 -1.91 14.26
N VAL A 154 1.35 -0.70 14.42
CA VAL A 154 2.46 -0.42 15.35
C VAL A 154 2.07 -0.74 16.78
N PHE A 155 0.91 -0.26 17.24
CA PHE A 155 0.43 -0.54 18.59
C PHE A 155 -0.10 -1.96 18.76
N GLY A 156 -0.44 -2.66 17.67
CA GLY A 156 -0.80 -4.08 17.69
C GLY A 156 0.41 -5.00 17.87
N ILE A 157 1.55 -4.64 17.27
CA ILE A 157 2.80 -5.43 17.35
C ILE A 157 3.57 -5.12 18.65
N TYR A 158 3.79 -3.84 18.95
CA TYR A 158 4.63 -3.42 20.09
C TYR A 158 3.82 -3.13 21.36
N GLY A 159 2.54 -2.83 21.22
CA GLY A 159 1.65 -2.58 22.35
C GLY A 159 0.96 -3.85 22.85
N ARG A 160 0.31 -3.75 24.01
CA ARG A 160 -0.64 -4.76 24.49
C ARG A 160 -2.06 -4.18 24.35
N PRO A 161 -2.68 -4.27 23.16
CA PRO A 161 -4.02 -3.74 22.97
C PRO A 161 -4.99 -4.43 23.94
N ARG A 162 -5.73 -3.65 24.73
CA ARG A 162 -6.67 -4.18 25.75
C ARG A 162 -8.00 -4.64 25.16
N ASN A 163 -8.32 -4.18 23.94
CA ASN A 163 -9.58 -4.46 23.25
C ASN A 163 -9.40 -4.20 21.73
N GLN A 164 -10.08 -5.00 20.90
CA GLN A 164 -10.19 -4.81 19.43
C GLN A 164 -10.78 -3.44 19.04
N ALA A 165 -11.66 -2.87 19.88
CA ALA A 165 -12.26 -1.56 19.64
C ALA A 165 -11.23 -0.43 19.46
N CYS A 166 -10.07 -0.52 20.12
CA CYS A 166 -8.99 0.47 19.98
C CYS A 166 -8.46 0.54 18.56
N CYS A 167 -8.25 -0.61 17.92
CA CYS A 167 -7.75 -0.69 16.56
C CYS A 167 -8.80 -0.19 15.56
N VAL A 168 -10.07 -0.57 15.75
CA VAL A 168 -11.17 -0.14 14.87
C VAL A 168 -11.39 1.37 14.96
N LEU A 169 -11.41 1.94 16.16
CA LEU A 169 -11.55 3.39 16.35
C LEU A 169 -10.37 4.16 15.77
N ALA A 170 -9.14 3.65 15.91
CA ALA A 170 -7.96 4.24 15.29
C ALA A 170 -8.05 4.25 13.75
N MET A 171 -8.51 3.15 13.14
CA MET A 171 -8.72 3.07 11.69
C MET A 171 -9.79 4.07 11.22
N LEU A 172 -10.94 4.10 11.90
CA LEU A 172 -12.07 4.97 11.53
C LEU A 172 -11.75 6.45 11.70
N PHE A 173 -11.21 6.86 12.85
CA PHE A 173 -10.86 8.26 13.08
C PHE A 173 -9.77 8.72 12.10
N GLY A 174 -8.74 7.91 11.89
CA GLY A 174 -7.66 8.26 10.97
C GLY A 174 -8.16 8.42 9.52
N PHE A 175 -8.95 7.47 9.04
CA PHE A 175 -9.51 7.51 7.68
C PHE A 175 -10.51 8.66 7.49
N LEU A 176 -11.44 8.86 8.43
CA LEU A 176 -12.47 9.91 8.31
C LEU A 176 -11.85 11.30 8.37
N THR A 177 -10.95 11.55 9.33
CA THR A 177 -10.29 12.86 9.43
C THR A 177 -9.48 13.15 8.19
N TRP A 178 -8.67 12.18 7.72
CA TRP A 178 -7.90 12.33 6.49
C TRP A 178 -8.81 12.62 5.28
N SER A 179 -9.89 11.85 5.11
CA SER A 179 -10.83 12.02 3.98
C SER A 179 -11.48 13.41 3.97
N ILE A 180 -11.86 13.92 5.15
CA ILE A 180 -12.44 15.26 5.29
C ILE A 180 -11.40 16.33 4.96
N THR A 181 -10.20 16.24 5.54
CA THR A 181 -9.14 17.24 5.30
C THR A 181 -8.67 17.25 3.85
N HIS A 182 -8.49 16.07 3.25
CA HIS A 182 -8.12 15.93 1.84
C HIS A 182 -9.22 16.45 0.92
N GLY A 183 -10.49 16.17 1.23
CA GLY A 183 -11.63 16.74 0.50
C GLY A 183 -11.66 18.27 0.54
N ILE A 184 -11.31 18.87 1.68
CA ILE A 184 -11.18 20.34 1.82
C ILE A 184 -10.00 20.87 0.99
N GLU A 185 -8.85 20.20 1.00
CA GLU A 185 -7.66 20.58 0.20
C GLU A 185 -7.96 20.56 -1.31
N VAL A 186 -8.70 19.55 -1.78
CA VAL A 186 -9.11 19.43 -3.19
C VAL A 186 -10.11 20.51 -3.58
N TRP A 187 -11.04 20.87 -2.68
CA TRP A 187 -12.11 21.83 -2.97
C TRP A 187 -11.69 23.29 -2.80
N ASN A 188 -10.67 23.56 -1.98
CA ASN A 188 -10.12 24.89 -1.76
C ASN A 188 -8.61 24.89 -2.02
N PRO A 189 -8.18 24.89 -3.30
CA PRO A 189 -6.77 24.97 -3.67
C PRO A 189 -6.25 26.36 -3.31
N THR A 190 -5.93 26.57 -2.03
CA THR A 190 -5.23 27.75 -1.58
C THR A 190 -3.84 27.70 -2.22
N HIS A 191 -3.61 28.54 -3.23
CA HIS A 191 -2.29 28.74 -3.84
C HIS A 191 -1.37 29.34 -2.78
N ILE A 192 -0.74 28.47 -2.04
CA ILE A 192 0.11 28.83 -0.91
C ILE A 192 1.55 28.66 -1.38
N SER A 193 2.25 29.79 -1.40
CA SER A 193 3.68 29.90 -1.67
C SER A 193 4.47 28.94 -0.78
N LEU A 194 5.66 28.54 -1.25
CA LEU A 194 6.58 27.58 -0.62
C LEU A 194 6.79 27.83 0.90
N LEU A 195 6.72 29.09 1.34
CA LEU A 195 6.85 29.50 2.73
C LEU A 195 5.62 29.19 3.59
N SER A 196 4.42 29.25 3.02
CA SER A 196 3.15 28.90 3.69
C SER A 196 2.83 27.40 3.62
N THR A 197 3.41 26.64 2.69
CA THR A 197 3.33 25.16 2.67
C THR A 197 4.02 24.54 3.88
N MET A 198 5.05 25.21 4.41
CA MET A 198 5.71 24.85 5.68
C MET A 198 4.84 25.14 6.92
N GLN A 199 3.77 25.94 6.77
CA GLN A 199 2.92 26.39 7.86
C GLN A 199 1.55 25.66 7.89
N VAL A 200 1.13 25.06 6.76
CA VAL A 200 -0.02 24.17 6.69
C VAL A 200 0.45 22.73 6.84
N ILE A 201 0.08 22.11 7.95
CA ILE A 201 0.33 20.69 8.21
C ILE A 201 -0.40 19.86 7.12
N PRO A 202 0.27 18.95 6.39
CA PRO A 202 -0.40 18.10 5.40
C PRO A 202 -1.54 17.26 6.00
N SER A 203 -2.60 17.01 5.23
CA SER A 203 -3.75 16.17 5.60
C SER A 203 -3.36 14.81 6.21
N ASP A 204 -2.25 14.23 5.77
CA ASP A 204 -1.71 12.97 6.32
C ASP A 204 -1.40 13.03 7.82
N PHE A 205 -0.85 14.16 8.29
CA PHE A 205 -0.52 14.31 9.70
C PHE A 205 -1.78 14.50 10.55
N TYR A 206 -2.82 15.16 10.03
CA TYR A 206 -4.11 15.26 10.71
C TYR A 206 -4.76 13.87 10.84
N GLY A 207 -4.75 13.08 9.77
CA GLY A 207 -5.22 11.70 9.80
C GLY A 207 -4.46 10.82 10.79
N LEU A 208 -3.13 10.89 10.78
CA LEU A 208 -2.29 10.13 11.73
C LEU A 208 -2.55 10.56 13.19
N ALA A 209 -2.64 11.86 13.46
CA ALA A 209 -2.95 12.36 14.79
C ALA A 209 -4.34 11.90 15.27
N ALA A 210 -5.35 11.97 14.40
CA ALA A 210 -6.69 11.48 14.69
C ALA A 210 -6.71 9.96 14.97
N SER A 211 -5.92 9.18 14.24
CA SER A 211 -5.78 7.74 14.48
C SER A 211 -5.20 7.43 15.87
N ILE A 212 -4.19 8.19 16.32
CA ILE A 212 -3.62 8.07 17.68
C ILE A 212 -4.68 8.41 18.74
N VAL A 213 -5.46 9.47 18.51
CA VAL A 213 -6.56 9.86 19.42
C VAL A 213 -7.63 8.77 19.46
N GLY A 214 -8.04 8.22 18.31
CA GLY A 214 -8.99 7.12 18.20
C GLY A 214 -8.51 5.88 18.96
N TYR A 215 -7.23 5.53 18.84
CA TYR A 215 -6.63 4.43 19.60
C TYR A 215 -6.73 4.64 21.12
N ARG A 216 -6.39 5.84 21.60
CA ARG A 216 -6.46 6.20 23.02
C ARG A 216 -7.88 6.23 23.56
N LEU A 217 -8.83 6.70 22.77
CA LEU A 217 -10.26 6.69 23.13
C LEU A 217 -10.77 5.25 23.24
N GLY A 218 -10.42 4.39 22.30
CA GLY A 218 -10.80 2.98 22.37
C GLY A 218 -10.20 2.24 23.57
N LEU A 219 -9.00 2.59 24.01
CA LEU A 219 -8.41 2.05 25.24
C LEU A 219 -9.20 2.43 26.50
N LYS A 220 -9.89 3.57 26.50
CA LYS A 220 -10.74 4.03 27.61
C LYS A 220 -12.16 3.48 27.54
N ALA A 221 -12.69 3.27 26.33
CA ALA A 221 -14.08 2.89 26.09
C ALA A 221 -14.33 1.37 26.13
N GLY A 222 -13.30 0.54 25.89
CA GLY A 222 -13.47 -0.90 25.79
C GLY A 222 -13.47 -1.61 27.16
N PRO A 223 -14.38 -2.58 27.41
CA PRO A 223 -14.19 -3.51 28.52
C PRO A 223 -12.86 -4.26 28.33
N THR A 224 -12.14 -4.50 29.42
CA THR A 224 -10.94 -5.33 29.42
C THR A 224 -11.32 -6.72 28.95
N THR A 225 -10.92 -7.09 27.74
CA THR A 225 -10.89 -8.50 27.37
C THR A 225 -9.82 -9.14 28.26
N SER A 226 -10.22 -10.08 29.11
CA SER A 226 -9.32 -10.80 30.02
C SER A 226 -8.13 -11.33 29.24
N THR A 227 -6.93 -11.18 29.78
CA THR A 227 -5.67 -11.61 29.16
C THR A 227 -5.67 -13.10 28.76
N GLU A 228 -6.57 -13.91 29.32
CA GLU A 228 -6.79 -15.32 28.96
C GLU A 228 -7.41 -15.52 27.56
N ASP A 229 -8.29 -14.63 27.06
CA ASP A 229 -8.91 -14.78 25.72
C ASP A 229 -7.97 -14.38 24.57
N LEU A 230 -7.04 -13.45 24.83
CA LEU A 230 -6.01 -13.05 23.87
C LEU A 230 -4.79 -13.99 23.89
N ALA A 231 -4.59 -14.74 24.97
CA ALA A 231 -3.57 -15.77 25.09
C ALA A 231 -4.03 -17.11 24.50
N SER A 232 -5.30 -17.50 24.71
CA SER A 232 -5.86 -18.75 24.15
C SER A 232 -5.90 -18.76 22.61
N THR A 233 -6.01 -17.58 21.99
CA THR A 233 -5.91 -17.40 20.53
C THR A 233 -4.46 -17.31 20.01
N ARG A 234 -3.47 -17.17 20.90
CA ARG A 234 -2.03 -17.20 20.57
C ARG A 234 -1.44 -18.60 20.66
N ASP A 235 -2.05 -19.49 21.44
CA ASP A 235 -1.59 -20.85 21.72
C ASP A 235 -2.45 -21.96 21.08
N SER A 236 -3.47 -21.62 20.27
CA SER A 236 -4.18 -22.61 19.44
C SER A 236 -3.40 -22.85 18.13
N PRO A 237 -3.11 -24.12 17.77
CA PRO A 237 -2.23 -24.50 16.65
C PRO A 237 -2.75 -24.08 15.27
#